data_AF-A0A7W0WKY5-F1
#
_entry.id   AF-A0A7W0WKY5-F1
#
_cell.length_a   1.000
_cell.length_b   1.000
_cell.length_c   1.000
_cell.angle_alpha   90.00
_cell.angle_beta   90.00
_cell.angle_gamma   90.00
#
_symmetry.space_group_name_H-M   'P 1'
#
loop_
_entity.id
_entity.type
_entity.pdbx_description
1 polymer ?
#
loop_
_entity_poly.entity_id
_entity_poly.type
_entity_poly.pdbx_seq_one_letter_code
_entity_poly.pdbx_strand_id
1 'polypeptide(L)'
;MKYGSFVVAALLAGPSLAAAQQQQGPILGTWKFDLTQDRTKEGPRTVIVRPDSSASYGSQTVRWRIVGDSLALALGGEWVNYRLKLKDKQLTLSGG
;
A
#
# COMPACT_ATOMS: atom_id res chain seq x y z
N MET A 1 16.99 -21.84 -58.84
CA MET A 1 15.84 -21.68 -57.91
C MET A 1 16.00 -22.64 -56.75
N LYS A 2 15.42 -22.26 -55.59
CA LYS A 2 15.33 -22.94 -54.28
C LYS A 2 16.53 -22.78 -53.32
N TYR A 3 16.45 -21.68 -52.57
CA TYR A 3 16.97 -21.53 -51.21
C TYR A 3 16.18 -22.42 -50.22
N GLY A 4 16.80 -22.79 -49.11
CA GLY A 4 16.05 -23.26 -47.95
C GLY A 4 16.88 -23.82 -46.80
N SER A 5 17.38 -22.95 -45.92
CA SER A 5 17.51 -23.31 -44.50
C SER A 5 17.51 -22.04 -43.65
N PHE A 6 16.52 -21.91 -42.78
CA PHE A 6 16.52 -20.95 -41.67
C PHE A 6 16.08 -21.70 -40.42
N VAL A 7 17.01 -21.84 -39.47
CA VAL A 7 16.72 -22.26 -38.11
C VAL A 7 16.31 -21.00 -37.35
N VAL A 8 15.05 -20.94 -36.91
CA VAL A 8 14.59 -19.93 -35.95
C VAL A 8 14.79 -20.50 -34.55
N ALA A 9 15.83 -20.05 -33.87
CA ALA A 9 15.95 -20.24 -32.43
C ALA A 9 15.09 -19.18 -31.73
N ALA A 10 13.86 -19.54 -31.40
CA ALA A 10 12.98 -18.70 -30.60
C ALA A 10 13.42 -18.76 -29.13
N LEU A 11 14.18 -17.75 -28.70
CA LEU A 11 14.40 -17.46 -27.28
C LEU A 11 13.06 -17.00 -26.67
N LEU A 12 12.37 -17.91 -25.98
CA LEU A 12 11.23 -17.56 -25.13
C LEU A 12 11.76 -16.84 -23.89
N ALA A 13 11.92 -15.52 -23.99
CA ALA A 13 12.00 -14.65 -22.81
C ALA A 13 10.60 -14.62 -22.17
N GLY A 14 10.35 -15.55 -21.24
CA GLY A 14 9.14 -15.55 -20.43
C GLY A 14 9.09 -14.27 -19.57
N PRO A 15 7.91 -13.65 -19.37
CA PRO A 15 7.80 -12.48 -18.54
C PRO A 15 8.17 -12.87 -17.11
N SER A 16 9.24 -12.27 -16.60
CA SER A 16 9.60 -12.34 -15.19
C SER A 16 8.45 -11.73 -14.38
N LEU A 17 7.64 -12.60 -13.76
CA LEU A 17 6.72 -12.24 -12.68
C LEU A 17 7.53 -11.89 -11.42
N ALA A 18 8.39 -10.89 -11.51
CA ALA A 18 9.20 -10.37 -10.40
C ALA A 18 8.88 -8.89 -10.15
N ALA A 19 7.65 -8.48 -10.45
CA ALA A 19 7.20 -7.09 -10.28
C ALA A 19 5.81 -7.07 -9.63
N ALA A 20 5.73 -7.35 -8.32
CA ALA A 20 4.56 -6.99 -7.49
C ALA A 20 4.76 -7.10 -5.98
N GLN A 21 5.90 -7.60 -5.47
CA GLN A 21 6.28 -7.28 -4.10
C GLN A 21 6.96 -5.90 -4.10
N GLN A 22 6.23 -4.87 -4.54
CA GLN A 22 6.45 -3.57 -3.91
C GLN A 22 6.33 -3.87 -2.42
N GLN A 23 7.42 -3.67 -1.68
CA GLN A 23 7.43 -3.72 -0.23
C GLN A 23 6.18 -2.97 0.21
N GLN A 24 5.12 -3.71 0.54
CA GLN A 24 4.03 -3.21 1.33
C GLN A 24 4.80 -2.77 2.55
N GLY A 25 4.97 -1.44 2.70
CA GLY A 25 5.80 -0.91 3.76
C GLY A 25 5.37 -1.55 5.08
N PRO A 26 6.20 -1.51 6.13
CA PRO A 26 5.87 -2.15 7.42
C PRO A 26 4.63 -1.57 8.15
N ILE A 27 3.73 -0.88 7.42
CA ILE A 27 2.43 -0.39 7.83
C ILE A 27 1.41 -1.50 8.10
N LEU A 28 1.65 -2.74 7.69
CA LEU A 28 0.75 -3.84 8.07
C LEU A 28 0.72 -4.02 9.59
N GLY A 29 -0.47 -4.29 10.13
CA GLY A 29 -0.67 -4.53 11.56
C GLY A 29 -1.57 -3.48 12.23
N THR A 30 -1.50 -3.44 13.56
CA THR A 30 -2.36 -2.61 14.39
C THR A 30 -1.62 -1.37 14.87
N TRP A 31 -2.15 -0.21 14.51
CA TRP A 31 -1.66 1.10 14.92
C TRP A 31 -2.59 1.72 15.94
N LYS A 32 -2.03 2.25 17.02
CA LYS A 32 -2.77 3.03 18.01
C LYS A 32 -2.40 4.49 17.84
N PHE A 33 -3.41 5.36 17.84
CA PHE A 33 -3.18 6.79 17.79
C PHE A 33 -2.47 7.23 19.08
N ASP A 34 -1.38 7.97 18.95
CA ASP A 34 -0.67 8.54 20.09
C ASP A 34 -1.42 9.78 20.58
N LEU A 35 -2.19 9.61 21.66
CA LEU A 35 -2.97 10.67 22.30
C LEU A 35 -2.11 11.72 23.00
N THR A 36 -0.80 11.49 23.18
CA THR A 36 0.09 12.49 23.78
C THR A 36 0.44 13.62 22.80
N GLN A 37 0.39 13.33 21.49
CA GLN A 37 0.72 14.27 20.44
C GLN A 37 -0.41 15.29 20.24
N ASP A 38 -1.67 14.84 20.30
CA ASP A 38 -2.83 15.72 20.16
C ASP A 38 -4.11 15.02 20.66
N ARG A 39 -4.63 15.46 21.80
CA ARG A 39 -5.87 14.91 22.40
C ARG A 39 -7.13 15.42 21.70
N THR A 40 -7.03 16.50 20.92
CA THR A 40 -8.14 17.18 20.25
C THR A 40 -8.35 16.72 18.81
N LYS A 41 -7.34 16.09 18.21
CA LYS A 41 -7.46 15.44 16.89
C LYS A 41 -8.56 14.38 16.90
N GLU A 42 -9.56 14.65 16.07
CA GLU A 42 -10.58 13.69 15.69
C GLU A 42 -9.98 12.60 14.79
N GLY A 43 -10.40 11.37 15.02
CA GLY A 43 -9.90 10.20 14.32
C GLY A 43 -9.99 8.94 15.17
N PRO A 44 -9.89 7.77 14.53
CA PRO A 44 -9.98 6.51 15.23
C PRO A 44 -8.75 6.29 16.12
N ARG A 45 -9.00 5.76 17.32
CA ARG A 45 -7.92 5.45 18.28
C ARG A 45 -7.10 4.23 17.87
N THR A 46 -7.64 3.41 16.98
CA THR A 46 -6.96 2.22 16.47
C THR A 46 -7.28 2.04 15.00
N VAL A 47 -6.23 1.73 14.23
CA VAL A 47 -6.30 1.39 12.81
C VAL A 47 -5.64 0.03 12.62
N ILE A 48 -6.27 -0.86 11.85
CA ILE A 48 -5.69 -2.17 11.53
C ILE A 48 -5.52 -2.23 10.02
N VAL A 49 -4.30 -2.39 9.54
CA VAL A 49 -3.99 -2.48 8.10
C VAL A 49 -3.67 -3.92 7.76
N ARG A 50 -4.44 -4.50 6.83
CA ARG A 50 -4.33 -5.92 6.45
C ARG A 50 -3.73 -6.09 5.06
N PRO A 51 -3.08 -7.24 4.78
CA PRO A 51 -2.41 -7.49 3.49
C PRO A 51 -3.38 -7.62 2.31
N ASP A 52 -4.67 -7.83 2.56
CA ASP A 52 -5.73 -7.97 1.56
C ASP A 52 -6.26 -6.63 1.00
N SER A 53 -5.54 -5.52 1.24
CA SER A 53 -5.96 -4.16 0.89
C SER A 53 -7.21 -3.66 1.63
N SER A 54 -7.59 -4.31 2.73
CA SER A 54 -8.59 -3.81 3.68
C SER A 54 -7.94 -3.23 4.93
N ALA A 55 -8.61 -2.28 5.56
CA ALA A 55 -8.20 -1.69 6.82
C ALA A 55 -9.40 -1.43 7.72
N SER A 56 -9.24 -1.55 9.03
CA SER A 56 -10.21 -1.07 10.01
C SER A 56 -9.85 0.35 10.39
N TYR A 57 -10.79 1.28 10.22
CA TYR A 57 -10.66 2.69 10.57
C TYR A 57 -11.83 3.06 11.50
N GLY A 58 -11.58 3.01 12.81
CA GLY A 58 -12.64 3.15 13.81
C GLY A 58 -13.60 1.96 13.75
N SER A 59 -14.89 2.24 13.52
CA SER A 59 -15.92 1.21 13.32
C SER A 59 -16.06 0.74 11.87
N GLN A 60 -15.37 1.38 10.92
CA GLN A 60 -15.53 1.11 9.49
C GLN A 60 -14.44 0.17 8.97
N THR A 61 -14.80 -0.67 8.01
CA THR A 61 -13.83 -1.36 7.16
C THR A 61 -13.70 -0.59 5.85
N VAL A 62 -12.48 -0.15 5.55
CA VAL A 62 -12.15 0.69 4.39
C VAL A 62 -11.13 -0.01 3.52
N ARG A 63 -10.97 0.44 2.28
CA ARG A 63 -9.88 -0.01 1.42
C ARG A 63 -8.66 0.89 1.60
N TRP A 64 -7.47 0.33 1.41
CA TRP A 64 -6.23 1.09 1.43
C TRP A 64 -5.30 0.70 0.29
N ARG A 65 -4.38 1.60 -0.05
CA ARG A 65 -3.26 1.34 -0.96
C ARG A 65 -2.11 2.30 -0.68
N ILE A 66 -0.90 1.91 -1.06
CA ILE A 66 0.26 2.81 -1.13
C ILE A 66 0.29 3.48 -2.51
N VAL A 67 0.45 4.80 -2.54
CA VAL A 67 0.63 5.60 -3.75
C VAL A 67 1.87 6.47 -3.55
N GLY A 68 3.00 6.06 -4.15
CA GLY A 68 4.31 6.68 -3.85
C GLY A 68 4.61 6.57 -2.35
N ASP A 69 4.90 7.71 -1.71
CA ASP A 69 5.18 7.81 -0.27
C ASP A 69 3.92 8.15 0.56
N SER A 70 2.73 7.84 0.03
CA SER A 70 1.45 8.16 0.67
C SER A 70 0.60 6.91 0.89
N LEU A 71 -0.16 6.93 1.99
CA LEU A 71 -1.24 6.01 2.26
C LEU A 71 -2.54 6.62 1.74
N ALA A 72 -3.19 5.97 0.79
CA ALA A 72 -4.55 6.33 0.38
C ALA A 72 -5.57 5.46 1.13
N LEU A 73 -6.59 6.09 1.74
CA LEU A 73 -7.70 5.42 2.41
C LEU A 73 -9.01 5.75 1.71
N ALA A 74 -9.85 4.74 1.48
CA ALA A 74 -11.20 4.93 0.93
C ALA A 74 -12.19 5.29 2.05
N LEU A 75 -12.32 6.57 2.38
CA LEU A 75 -13.20 7.08 3.43
C LEU A 75 -14.46 7.67 2.80
N GLY A 76 -15.65 7.24 3.24
CA GLY A 76 -16.92 7.80 2.73
C GLY A 76 -17.16 7.63 1.23
N GLY A 77 -16.42 6.76 0.54
CA GLY A 77 -16.49 6.57 -0.92
C GLY A 77 -15.41 7.32 -1.70
N GLU A 78 -14.60 8.15 -1.05
CA GLU A 78 -13.52 8.92 -1.66
C GLU A 78 -12.14 8.42 -1.21
N TRP A 79 -11.14 8.60 -2.07
CA TRP A 79 -9.75 8.30 -1.71
C TRP A 79 -9.08 9.52 -1.09
N VAL A 80 -8.76 9.43 0.20
CA VAL A 80 -8.02 10.46 0.93
C VAL A 80 -6.56 10.05 1.04
N ASN A 81 -5.65 10.92 0.62
CA ASN A 81 -4.21 10.66 0.61
C ASN A 81 -3.52 11.28 1.83
N TYR A 82 -2.88 10.43 2.63
CA TYR A 82 -2.05 10.82 3.75
C TYR A 82 -0.59 10.60 3.41
N ARG A 83 0.25 11.61 3.62
CA ARG A 83 1.71 11.42 3.56
C ARG A 83 2.12 10.47 4.67
N LEU A 84 2.85 9.43 4.28
CA LEU A 84 3.26 8.35 5.15
C LEU A 84 4.72 8.56 5.58
N LYS A 85 4.98 8.57 6.88
CA LYS A 85 6.32 8.41 7.44
C LYS A 85 6.31 7.27 8.43
N LEU A 86 7.17 6.29 8.22
CA LEU A 86 7.35 5.19 9.14
C LEU A 86 8.79 5.23 9.65
N LYS A 87 8.95 5.38 10.97
CA LYS A 87 10.24 5.36 11.64
C LYS A 87 10.16 4.45 12.85
N ASP A 88 11.04 3.47 12.92
CA ASP A 88 11.06 2.44 13.96
C ASP A 88 9.68 1.74 14.10
N LYS A 89 8.95 2.04 15.18
CA LYS A 89 7.60 1.53 15.46
C LYS A 89 6.55 2.65 15.49
N GLN A 90 6.87 3.80 14.93
CA GLN A 90 5.94 4.94 14.82
C GLN A 90 5.56 5.17 13.37
N LEU A 91 4.24 5.12 13.15
CA LEU A 91 3.58 5.54 11.94
C LEU A 91 3.08 6.97 12.11
N THR A 92 3.58 7.88 11.30
CA THR A 92 3.06 9.25 11.21
C THR A 92 2.32 9.42 9.89
N LEU A 93 1.05 9.78 9.99
CA LEU A 93 0.22 10.21 8.87
C LEU A 93 0.02 11.72 8.96
N SER A 94 0.23 12.41 7.85
CA SER A 94 0.06 13.87 7.78
C SER A 94 -0.63 14.27 6.47
N GLY A 95 -1.35 15.38 6.48
CA GLY A 95 -2.31 15.71 5.42
C GLY A 95 -3.61 14.91 5.58
N GLY A 96 -4.39 14.85 4.50
CA GLY A 96 -5.79 14.40 4.52
C GLY A 96 -6.74 15.56 4.40
#